data_AF-A0A956TFJ7-F1
#
_entry.id   AF-A0A956TFJ7-F1
#
_cell.length_a   1.000
_cell.length_b   1.000
_cell.length_c   1.000
_cell.angle_alpha   90.00
_cell.angle_beta   90.00
_cell.angle_gamma   90.00
#
_symmetry.space_group_name_H-M   'P 1'
#
loop_
_entity.id
_entity.type
_entity.pdbx_description
1 polymer ?
#
loop_
_entity_poly.entity_id
_entity_poly.type
_entity_poly.pdbx_seq_one_letter_code
_entity_poly.pdbx_strand_id
1 'polypeptide(L)'
;MDVEQELAPLRREVAQLDREILELVGRRLSTTRKIGEAKHRAGLPIRDFRVEVEVLSRARASARELGFDEEVAEQILEQLMAAAVQTQAEIPRGLPAVGSRKVLVVGGSGRMGVWLCRFFEAQGHNVAISDTSDQESPWPRVSLAEGVPDSEVVVLATPLKATPQVLDQVLRSGGNPLIFDICSLKSQVAPLLRQAALDGHRVTSLHPMFAPGAVLLHGRAVLVCDAGC
;
A
#
# COMPACT_ATOMS: atom_id res chain seq x y z
N MET A 1 -16.37 25.00 -47.09
CA MET A 1 -16.56 25.52 -45.72
C MET A 1 -15.20 25.46 -45.06
N ASP A 2 -14.85 26.48 -44.27
CA ASP A 2 -13.57 26.52 -43.57
C ASP A 2 -13.61 25.50 -42.43
N VAL A 3 -12.61 24.60 -42.38
CA VAL A 3 -12.52 23.54 -41.34
C VAL A 3 -12.58 24.17 -39.94
N GLU A 4 -12.07 25.40 -39.78
CA GLU A 4 -12.12 26.12 -38.51
C GLU A 4 -13.56 26.47 -38.08
N GLN A 5 -14.46 26.75 -39.04
CA GLN A 5 -15.88 27.02 -38.74
C GLN A 5 -16.63 25.75 -38.30
N GLU A 6 -16.22 24.58 -38.78
CA GLU A 6 -16.78 23.27 -38.36
C GLU A 6 -16.21 22.80 -37.02
N LEU A 7 -14.94 23.10 -36.71
CA LEU A 7 -14.30 22.71 -35.45
C LEU A 7 -14.69 23.60 -34.26
N ALA A 8 -14.99 24.89 -34.50
CA ALA A 8 -15.35 25.85 -33.45
C ALA A 8 -16.54 25.44 -32.55
N PRO A 9 -17.66 24.88 -33.06
CA PRO A 9 -18.73 24.38 -32.19
C PRO A 9 -18.32 23.15 -31.38
N LEU A 10 -17.60 22.19 -31.97
CA LEU A 10 -17.13 20.97 -31.28
C LEU A 10 -16.17 21.30 -30.13
N ARG A 11 -15.24 22.25 -30.34
CA ARG A 11 -14.34 22.71 -29.27
C ARG A 11 -15.09 23.37 -28.11
N ARG A 12 -16.19 24.09 -28.40
CA ARG A 12 -17.06 24.69 -27.37
C ARG A 12 -17.81 23.62 -26.59
N GLU A 13 -18.28 22.58 -27.28
CA GLU A 13 -18.92 21.43 -26.63
C GLU A 13 -17.95 20.70 -25.70
N VAL A 14 -16.71 20.43 -26.14
CA VAL A 14 -15.66 19.84 -25.28
C VAL A 14 -15.40 20.72 -24.05
N ALA A 15 -15.23 22.03 -24.23
CA ALA A 15 -14.98 22.93 -23.11
C ALA A 15 -16.15 22.97 -22.10
N GLN A 16 -17.39 22.78 -22.57
CA GLN A 16 -18.55 22.64 -21.70
C GLN A 16 -18.51 21.31 -20.93
N LEU A 17 -18.25 20.19 -21.62
CA LEU A 17 -18.13 18.87 -20.99
C LEU A 17 -17.02 18.84 -19.94
N ASP A 18 -15.87 19.45 -20.22
CA ASP A 18 -14.75 19.57 -19.28
C ASP A 18 -15.19 20.27 -17.99
N ARG A 19 -15.99 21.34 -18.10
CA ARG A 19 -16.53 22.04 -16.95
C ARG A 19 -17.48 21.15 -16.14
N GLU A 20 -18.39 20.44 -16.81
CA GLU A 20 -19.32 19.52 -16.16
C GLU A 20 -18.59 18.38 -15.42
N ILE A 21 -17.53 17.83 -16.02
CA ILE A 21 -16.65 16.83 -15.39
C ILE A 21 -16.02 17.39 -14.12
N LEU A 22 -15.44 18.59 -14.18
CA LEU A 22 -14.80 19.21 -13.00
C LEU A 22 -15.81 19.51 -11.88
N GLU A 23 -17.04 19.91 -12.21
CA GLU A 23 -18.12 20.10 -11.23
C GLU A 23 -18.53 18.77 -10.56
N LEU A 24 -18.64 17.68 -11.33
CA LEU A 24 -18.89 16.33 -10.81
C LEU A 24 -17.74 15.85 -9.90
N VAL A 25 -16.50 16.10 -10.30
CA VAL A 25 -15.30 15.79 -9.49
C VAL A 25 -15.37 16.53 -8.15
N GLY A 26 -15.67 17.83 -8.15
CA GLY A 26 -15.82 18.62 -6.93
C GLY A 26 -16.90 18.06 -5.99
N ARG A 27 -18.06 17.68 -6.54
CA ARG A 27 -19.15 17.04 -5.79
C ARG A 27 -18.75 15.68 -5.21
N ARG A 28 -18.02 14.86 -5.98
CA ARG A 28 -17.50 13.57 -5.52
C ARG A 28 -16.55 13.76 -4.34
N LEU A 29 -15.57 14.66 -4.44
CA LEU A 29 -14.60 14.93 -3.38
C LEU A 29 -15.27 15.45 -2.09
N SER A 30 -16.27 16.33 -2.21
CA SER A 30 -17.07 16.79 -1.07
C SER A 30 -17.82 15.64 -0.39
N THR A 31 -18.39 14.72 -1.18
CA THR A 31 -19.10 13.55 -0.65
C THR A 31 -18.13 12.60 0.07
N THR A 32 -16.96 12.33 -0.52
CA THR A 32 -15.93 11.51 0.11
C THR A 32 -15.41 12.12 1.43
N ARG A 33 -15.33 13.45 1.52
CA ARG A 33 -15.01 14.15 2.78
C ARG A 33 -16.04 13.87 3.88
N LYS A 34 -17.34 14.00 3.56
CA LYS A 34 -18.43 13.69 4.51
C LYS A 34 -18.40 12.23 4.97
N ILE A 35 -18.06 11.30 4.06
CA ILE A 35 -17.85 9.89 4.41
C ILE A 35 -16.67 9.74 5.38
N GLY A 36 -15.55 10.42 5.12
CA GLY A 36 -14.38 10.45 6.01
C GLY A 36 -14.72 10.96 7.42
N GLU A 37 -15.44 12.08 7.52
CA GLU A 37 -15.92 12.64 8.79
C GLU A 37 -16.87 11.69 9.55
N ALA A 38 -17.76 11.00 8.83
CA ALA A 38 -18.65 10.01 9.42
C ALA A 38 -17.91 8.78 9.94
N LYS A 39 -16.96 8.26 9.14
CA LYS A 39 -16.09 7.14 9.55
C LYS A 39 -15.24 7.50 10.76
N HIS A 40 -14.69 8.71 10.79
CA HIS A 40 -13.90 9.19 11.92
C HIS A 40 -14.71 9.26 13.21
N ARG A 41 -15.93 9.83 13.17
CA ARG A 41 -16.85 9.82 14.33
C ARG A 41 -17.19 8.41 14.82
N ALA A 42 -17.19 7.43 13.92
CA ALA A 42 -17.44 6.02 14.24
C ALA A 42 -16.17 5.23 14.60
N GLY A 43 -14.99 5.86 14.62
CA GLY A 43 -13.70 5.17 14.86
C GLY A 43 -13.27 4.20 13.76
N LEU A 44 -13.93 4.20 12.62
CA LEU A 44 -13.67 3.29 11.50
C LEU A 44 -12.44 3.75 10.70
N PRO A 45 -11.69 2.81 10.09
CA PRO A 45 -10.54 3.15 9.27
C PRO A 45 -10.98 4.00 8.07
N ILE A 46 -10.30 5.14 7.89
CA ILE A 46 -10.58 6.08 6.80
C ILE A 46 -10.30 5.39 5.45
N ARG A 47 -9.31 4.50 5.43
CA ARG A 47 -8.88 3.77 4.24
C ARG A 47 -9.30 2.32 4.32
N ASP A 48 -10.11 1.90 3.35
CA ASP A 48 -10.59 0.53 3.23
C ASP A 48 -10.28 0.03 1.82
N PHE A 49 -9.30 -0.87 1.73
CA PHE A 49 -8.84 -1.41 0.46
C PHE A 49 -9.90 -2.25 -0.25
N ARG A 50 -10.88 -2.82 0.48
CA ARG A 50 -12.01 -3.52 -0.16
C ARG A 50 -12.89 -2.53 -0.91
N VAL A 51 -13.12 -1.36 -0.32
CA VAL A 51 -13.88 -0.27 -0.96
C VAL A 51 -13.12 0.26 -2.18
N GLU A 52 -11.79 0.41 -2.11
CA GLU A 52 -10.98 0.83 -3.25
C GLU A 52 -11.10 -0.15 -4.44
N VAL A 53 -11.05 -1.47 -4.18
CA VAL A 53 -11.26 -2.51 -5.21
C VAL A 53 -12.66 -2.42 -5.82
N GLU A 54 -13.69 -2.19 -5.01
CA GLU A 54 -15.06 -2.05 -5.49
C GLU A 54 -15.26 -0.78 -6.34
N VAL A 55 -14.60 0.32 -5.99
CA VAL A 55 -14.61 1.55 -6.81
C VAL A 55 -14.04 1.29 -8.19
N LEU A 56 -12.90 0.59 -8.29
CA LEU A 56 -12.25 0.32 -9.58
C LEU A 56 -13.02 -0.72 -10.41
N SER A 57 -13.57 -1.76 -9.77
CA SER A 57 -14.47 -2.70 -10.44
C SER A 57 -15.70 -2.01 -11.04
N ARG A 58 -16.27 -1.03 -10.34
CA ARG A 58 -17.38 -0.22 -10.87
C ARG A 58 -16.92 0.68 -12.01
N ALA A 59 -15.71 1.25 -11.94
CA ALA A 59 -15.12 2.03 -13.03
C ALA A 59 -15.09 1.23 -14.33
N ARG A 60 -14.54 0.00 -14.27
CA ARG A 60 -14.48 -0.92 -15.41
C ARG A 60 -15.87 -1.23 -15.98
N ALA A 61 -16.83 -1.53 -15.10
CA ALA A 61 -18.20 -1.81 -15.53
C ALA A 61 -18.85 -0.60 -16.22
N SER A 62 -18.72 0.59 -15.64
CA SER A 62 -19.24 1.82 -16.24
C SER A 62 -18.55 2.18 -17.54
N ALA A 63 -17.23 1.95 -17.67
CA ALA A 63 -16.51 2.18 -18.92
C ALA A 63 -17.03 1.28 -20.05
N ARG A 64 -17.25 0.00 -19.77
CA ARG A 64 -17.87 -0.94 -20.71
C ARG A 64 -19.27 -0.50 -21.13
N GLU A 65 -20.09 -0.05 -20.19
CA GLU A 65 -21.46 0.42 -20.47
C GLU A 65 -21.46 1.71 -21.30
N LEU A 66 -20.51 2.62 -21.04
CA LEU A 66 -20.38 3.91 -21.72
C LEU A 66 -19.57 3.83 -23.02
N GLY A 67 -18.97 2.68 -23.33
CA GLY A 67 -18.27 2.41 -24.58
C GLY A 67 -16.89 3.05 -24.70
N PHE A 68 -16.15 3.22 -23.59
CA PHE A 68 -14.76 3.71 -23.62
C PHE A 68 -13.80 2.80 -22.82
N ASP A 69 -12.50 3.06 -22.94
CA ASP A 69 -11.44 2.24 -22.38
C ASP A 69 -11.54 2.10 -20.84
N GLU A 70 -11.54 0.85 -20.37
CA GLU A 70 -11.59 0.52 -18.95
C GLU A 70 -10.40 1.11 -18.17
N GLU A 71 -9.21 1.10 -18.77
CA GLU A 71 -7.99 1.61 -18.15
C GLU A 71 -8.09 3.12 -17.89
N VAL A 72 -8.71 3.87 -18.81
CA VAL A 72 -8.95 5.32 -18.64
C VAL A 72 -9.87 5.57 -17.45
N ALA A 73 -10.94 4.79 -17.31
CA ALA A 73 -11.87 4.92 -16.19
C ALA A 73 -11.20 4.62 -14.84
N GLU A 74 -10.38 3.57 -14.80
CA GLU A 74 -9.59 3.23 -13.61
C GLU A 74 -8.64 4.36 -13.25
N GLN A 75 -7.84 4.85 -14.20
CA GLN A 75 -6.89 5.93 -13.96
C GLN A 75 -7.57 7.19 -13.42
N ILE A 76 -8.74 7.57 -13.97
CA ILE A 76 -9.52 8.70 -13.46
C ILE A 76 -9.93 8.45 -12.00
N LEU A 77 -10.56 7.31 -11.69
CA LEU A 77 -11.02 7.05 -10.33
C LEU A 77 -9.88 6.86 -9.32
N GLU A 78 -8.75 6.28 -9.74
CA GLU A 78 -7.53 6.17 -8.92
C GLU A 78 -7.01 7.56 -8.54
N GLN A 79 -6.88 8.48 -9.49
CA GLN A 79 -6.44 9.86 -9.21
C GLN A 79 -7.42 10.57 -8.27
N LEU A 80 -8.72 10.39 -8.47
CA LEU A 80 -9.73 10.98 -7.60
C LEU A 80 -9.76 10.37 -6.19
N MET A 81 -9.39 9.10 -6.03
CA MET A 81 -9.19 8.49 -4.71
C MET A 81 -7.94 9.05 -4.04
N ALA A 82 -6.82 9.16 -4.75
CA ALA A 82 -5.58 9.74 -4.24
C ALA A 82 -5.77 11.20 -3.78
N ALA A 83 -6.46 12.02 -4.58
CA ALA A 83 -6.77 13.41 -4.24
C ALA A 83 -7.66 13.52 -2.99
N ALA A 84 -8.62 12.61 -2.82
CA ALA A 84 -9.46 12.57 -1.62
C ALA A 84 -8.64 12.27 -0.35
N VAL A 85 -7.67 11.35 -0.43
CA VAL A 85 -6.77 11.02 0.69
C VAL A 85 -5.88 12.21 1.06
N GLN A 86 -5.33 12.93 0.08
CA GLN A 86 -4.49 14.12 0.34
C GLN A 86 -5.28 15.24 1.03
N THR A 87 -6.56 15.40 0.70
CA THR A 87 -7.45 16.40 1.32
C THR A 87 -7.91 15.97 2.72
N GLN A 88 -7.75 14.70 3.09
CA GLN A 88 -8.13 14.12 4.39
C GLN A 88 -6.96 13.98 5.37
N ALA A 89 -5.77 14.50 5.02
CA ALA A 89 -4.54 14.39 5.81
C ALA A 89 -4.59 15.03 7.21
N GLU A 90 -5.68 15.71 7.58
CA GLU A 90 -5.92 16.28 8.91
C GLU A 90 -6.71 15.36 9.86
N ILE A 91 -7.17 14.18 9.40
CA ILE A 91 -8.04 13.31 10.20
C ILE A 91 -7.27 12.05 10.68
N PRO A 92 -7.12 11.85 12.01
CA PRO A 92 -6.41 10.70 12.58
C PRO A 92 -6.98 9.35 12.12
N ARG A 93 -6.09 8.43 11.73
CA ARG A 93 -6.40 7.13 11.13
C ARG A 93 -7.09 6.20 12.14
N GLY A 94 -8.31 5.75 11.78
CA GLY A 94 -9.16 4.86 12.58
C GLY A 94 -8.79 3.37 12.55
N LEU A 95 -9.43 2.63 13.46
CA LEU A 95 -9.08 1.35 14.09
C LEU A 95 -9.11 0.08 13.17
N PRO A 96 -8.56 -1.06 13.62
CA PRO A 96 -8.28 -2.26 12.81
C PRO A 96 -9.51 -3.08 12.41
N ALA A 97 -9.41 -3.74 11.25
CA ALA A 97 -10.23 -4.89 10.91
C ALA A 97 -9.56 -6.19 11.41
N VAL A 98 -10.31 -7.00 12.18
CA VAL A 98 -10.03 -8.39 12.61
C VAL A 98 -8.58 -8.69 13.06
N GLY A 99 -8.37 -8.63 14.38
CA GLY A 99 -7.14 -9.09 15.05
C GLY A 99 -5.92 -8.22 14.70
N SER A 100 -5.67 -7.17 15.49
CA SER A 100 -4.41 -6.45 15.40
C SER A 100 -3.26 -7.41 15.68
N ARG A 101 -2.25 -7.39 14.81
CA ARG A 101 -1.01 -8.16 14.97
C ARG A 101 0.13 -7.22 15.28
N LYS A 102 1.17 -7.73 15.94
CA LYS A 102 2.44 -7.00 16.10
C LYS A 102 3.34 -7.26 14.90
N VAL A 103 3.68 -6.20 14.16
CA VAL A 103 4.49 -6.25 12.94
C VAL A 103 5.76 -5.44 13.14
N LEU A 104 6.91 -6.06 12.97
CA LEU A 104 8.21 -5.39 12.91
C LEU A 104 8.66 -5.24 11.46
N VAL A 105 8.96 -4.01 11.04
CA VAL A 105 9.55 -3.73 9.73
C VAL A 105 11.02 -3.38 9.90
N VAL A 106 11.89 -4.29 9.47
CA VAL A 106 13.35 -4.09 9.46
C VAL A 106 13.75 -3.36 8.18
N GLY A 107 14.50 -2.26 8.29
CA GLY A 107 14.65 -1.31 7.19
C GLY A 107 13.45 -0.36 7.05
N GLY A 108 12.71 -0.14 8.15
CA GLY A 108 11.47 0.64 8.18
C GLY A 108 11.61 2.12 7.78
N SER A 109 12.80 2.70 7.88
CA SER A 109 13.06 4.08 7.43
C SER A 109 13.29 4.17 5.92
N GLY A 110 13.52 3.04 5.24
CA GLY A 110 13.65 2.98 3.79
C GLY A 110 12.31 3.22 3.07
N ARG A 111 12.34 3.60 1.79
CA ARG A 111 11.12 3.93 1.02
C ARG A 111 10.05 2.82 1.06
N MET A 112 10.45 1.57 0.79
CA MET A 112 9.52 0.43 0.89
C MET A 112 9.16 0.08 2.33
N GLY A 113 10.08 0.29 3.28
CA GLY A 113 9.81 0.12 4.71
C GLY A 113 8.68 1.04 5.17
N VAL A 114 8.77 2.33 4.86
CA VAL A 114 7.73 3.34 5.13
C VAL A 114 6.41 2.95 4.47
N TRP A 115 6.45 2.47 3.23
CA TRP A 115 5.25 2.00 2.53
C TRP A 115 4.57 0.84 3.27
N LEU A 116 5.34 -0.18 3.66
CA LEU A 116 4.85 -1.34 4.39
C LEU A 116 4.31 -0.95 5.77
N CYS A 117 4.98 -0.04 6.48
CA CYS A 117 4.51 0.45 7.77
C CYS A 117 3.14 1.09 7.64
N ARG A 118 2.96 1.99 6.66
CA ARG A 118 1.66 2.61 6.35
C ARG A 118 0.61 1.58 5.95
N PHE A 119 1.00 0.57 5.18
CA PHE A 119 0.10 -0.49 4.74
C PHE A 119 -0.43 -1.31 5.94
N PHE A 120 0.45 -1.82 6.81
CA PHE A 120 0.06 -2.60 7.97
C PHE A 120 -0.70 -1.78 9.02
N GLU A 121 -0.28 -0.54 9.26
CA GLU A 121 -0.99 0.40 10.14
C GLU A 121 -2.38 0.73 9.60
N ALA A 122 -2.55 0.87 8.28
CA ALA A 122 -3.86 1.10 7.66
C ALA A 122 -4.78 -0.13 7.75
N GLN A 123 -4.24 -1.35 7.89
CA GLN A 123 -5.03 -2.54 8.27
C GLN A 123 -5.32 -2.60 9.79
N GLY A 124 -4.70 -1.71 10.56
CA GLY A 124 -4.77 -1.62 12.02
C GLY A 124 -3.90 -2.63 12.76
N HIS A 125 -2.76 -3.01 12.18
CA HIS A 125 -1.74 -3.72 12.92
C HIS A 125 -0.87 -2.75 13.73
N ASN A 126 -0.28 -3.26 14.82
CA ASN A 126 0.68 -2.52 15.63
C ASN A 126 2.04 -2.61 14.95
N VAL A 127 2.56 -1.49 14.46
CA VAL A 127 3.80 -1.45 13.68
C VAL A 127 4.92 -0.85 14.50
N ALA A 128 6.06 -1.54 14.54
CA ALA A 128 7.34 -1.02 15.01
C ALA A 128 8.40 -1.15 13.91
N ILE A 129 9.47 -0.37 14.01
CA ILE A 129 10.59 -0.41 13.06
C ILE A 129 11.91 -0.74 13.74
N SER A 130 12.80 -1.38 12.99
CA SER A 130 14.22 -1.50 13.32
C SER A 130 15.02 -1.06 12.09
N ASP A 131 15.85 -0.03 12.24
CA ASP A 131 16.65 0.52 11.15
C ASP A 131 18.00 1.01 11.68
N THR A 132 19.02 1.01 10.82
CA THR A 132 20.34 1.59 11.13
C THR A 132 20.35 3.11 10.97
N SER A 133 19.39 3.66 10.25
CA SER A 133 19.23 5.10 10.09
C SER A 133 18.60 5.71 11.34
N ASP A 134 19.17 6.80 11.86
CA ASP A 134 18.62 7.55 13.00
C ASP A 134 17.54 8.58 12.61
N GLN A 135 16.99 8.49 11.39
CA GLN A 135 15.91 9.37 10.97
C GLN A 135 14.68 9.21 11.87
N GLU A 136 14.04 10.35 12.16
CA GLU A 136 12.77 10.37 12.87
C GLU A 136 11.73 9.54 12.12
N SER A 137 10.98 8.76 12.89
CA SER A 137 9.95 7.86 12.40
C SER A 137 8.66 8.08 13.20
N PRO A 138 7.49 8.06 12.55
CA PRO A 138 6.22 8.08 13.28
C PRO A 138 5.93 6.76 13.99
N TRP A 139 6.69 5.69 13.71
CA TRP A 139 6.57 4.39 14.36
C TRP A 139 7.64 4.18 15.44
N PRO A 140 7.30 3.50 16.55
CA PRO A 140 8.25 3.13 17.59
C PRO A 140 9.47 2.40 17.01
N ARG A 141 10.66 2.79 17.48
CA ARG A 141 11.91 2.15 17.12
C ARG A 141 12.32 1.17 18.21
N VAL A 142 12.61 -0.06 17.81
CA VAL A 142 13.06 -1.14 18.70
C VAL A 142 14.30 -1.81 18.12
N SER A 143 15.13 -2.39 18.98
CA SER A 143 16.24 -3.23 18.51
C SER A 143 15.71 -4.56 17.94
N LEU A 144 16.51 -5.26 17.12
CA LEU A 144 16.13 -6.59 16.63
C LEU A 144 15.93 -7.60 17.77
N ALA A 145 16.80 -7.53 18.79
CA ALA A 145 16.76 -8.43 19.94
C ALA A 145 15.47 -8.29 20.77
N GLU A 146 14.93 -7.07 20.86
CA GLU A 146 13.66 -6.80 21.57
C GLU A 146 12.45 -6.99 20.65
N GLY A 147 12.53 -6.49 19.42
CA GLY A 147 11.39 -6.41 18.52
C GLY A 147 10.99 -7.75 17.90
N VAL A 148 11.96 -8.62 17.58
CA VAL A 148 11.68 -9.89 16.90
C VAL A 148 10.85 -10.83 17.79
N PRO A 149 11.21 -11.07 19.08
CA PRO A 149 10.42 -11.94 19.96
C PRO A 149 9.02 -11.42 20.29
N ASP A 150 8.84 -10.10 20.32
CA ASP A 150 7.54 -9.47 20.61
C ASP A 150 6.61 -9.40 19.38
N SER A 151 7.12 -9.72 18.19
CA SER A 151 6.36 -9.60 16.95
C SER A 151 5.74 -10.92 16.51
N GLU A 152 4.61 -10.85 15.83
CA GLU A 152 3.98 -12.00 15.14
C GLU A 152 4.43 -12.09 13.68
N VAL A 153 4.81 -10.95 13.09
CA VAL A 153 5.29 -10.82 11.72
C VAL A 153 6.53 -9.94 11.68
N VAL A 154 7.57 -10.38 10.99
CA VAL A 154 8.80 -9.61 10.75
C VAL A 154 9.03 -9.48 9.25
N VAL A 155 9.18 -8.24 8.78
CA VAL A 155 9.38 -7.94 7.35
C VAL A 155 10.77 -7.37 7.13
N LEU A 156 11.54 -7.99 6.22
CA LEU A 156 12.87 -7.51 5.83
C LEU A 156 12.75 -6.59 4.60
N ALA A 157 12.65 -5.29 4.86
CA ALA A 157 12.64 -4.21 3.87
C ALA A 157 14.02 -3.55 3.72
N THR A 158 15.07 -4.36 3.80
CA THR A 158 16.47 -3.90 3.78
C THR A 158 17.06 -3.91 2.37
N PRO A 159 18.16 -3.16 2.12
CA PRO A 159 18.91 -3.28 0.87
C PRO A 159 19.35 -4.73 0.62
N LEU A 160 19.35 -5.14 -0.65
CA LEU A 160 19.66 -6.53 -1.05
C LEU A 160 20.97 -7.05 -0.44
N LYS A 161 22.02 -6.21 -0.42
CA LYS A 161 23.33 -6.56 0.15
C LYS A 161 23.32 -6.80 1.66
N ALA A 162 22.43 -6.14 2.40
CA ALA A 162 22.34 -6.24 3.85
C ALA A 162 21.41 -7.37 4.31
N THR A 163 20.48 -7.80 3.45
CA THR A 163 19.42 -8.76 3.79
C THR A 163 19.94 -10.08 4.37
N PRO A 164 21.00 -10.73 3.82
CA PRO A 164 21.54 -11.97 4.41
C PRO A 164 21.99 -11.81 5.86
N GLN A 165 22.71 -10.73 6.17
CA GLN A 165 23.22 -10.46 7.51
C GLN A 165 22.08 -10.16 8.48
N VAL A 166 21.09 -9.37 8.03
CA VAL A 166 19.92 -9.02 8.85
C VAL A 166 19.05 -10.26 9.11
N LEU A 167 18.86 -11.13 8.10
CA LEU A 167 18.13 -12.37 8.28
C LEU A 167 18.78 -13.26 9.34
N ASP A 168 20.11 -13.45 9.31
CA ASP A 168 20.83 -14.21 10.35
C ASP A 168 20.63 -13.61 11.76
N GLN A 169 20.67 -12.28 11.90
CA GLN A 169 20.39 -11.61 13.16
C GLN A 169 18.96 -11.85 13.66
N VAL A 170 17.97 -11.76 12.75
CA VAL A 170 16.56 -12.00 13.07
C VAL A 170 16.33 -13.44 13.51
N LEU A 171 16.90 -14.42 12.81
CA LEU A 171 16.75 -15.85 13.15
C LEU A 171 17.33 -16.19 14.54
N ARG A 172 18.41 -15.50 14.95
CA ARG A 172 19.04 -15.67 16.27
C ARG A 172 18.36 -14.90 17.40
N SER A 173 17.44 -13.97 17.08
CA SER A 173 16.82 -13.10 18.09
C SER A 173 15.77 -13.82 18.94
N GLY A 174 15.37 -15.05 18.57
CA GLY A 174 14.38 -15.85 19.30
C GLY A 174 12.94 -15.58 18.87
N GLY A 175 11.99 -16.28 19.50
CA GLY A 175 10.57 -16.26 19.10
C GLY A 175 10.28 -17.16 17.88
N ASN A 176 9.06 -17.08 17.34
CA ASN A 176 8.69 -17.77 16.10
C ASN A 176 7.68 -16.96 15.23
N PRO A 177 8.02 -15.70 14.89
CA PRO A 177 7.19 -14.90 13.98
C PRO A 177 7.17 -15.49 12.57
N LEU A 178 6.20 -15.08 11.77
CA LEU A 178 6.31 -15.21 10.32
C LEU A 178 7.34 -14.19 9.81
N ILE A 179 8.41 -14.66 9.17
CA ILE A 179 9.46 -13.80 8.62
C ILE A 179 9.37 -13.81 7.10
N PHE A 180 9.41 -12.64 6.46
CA PHE A 180 9.59 -12.58 5.02
C PHE A 180 10.38 -11.37 4.56
N ASP A 181 11.13 -11.54 3.48
CA ASP A 181 11.78 -10.44 2.78
C ASP A 181 10.93 -9.92 1.62
N ILE A 182 11.27 -8.73 1.13
CA ILE A 182 10.68 -8.12 -0.08
C ILE A 182 11.67 -7.94 -1.23
N CYS A 183 12.77 -8.71 -1.26
CA CYS A 183 13.84 -8.52 -2.23
C CYS A 183 13.35 -8.75 -3.66
N SER A 184 13.86 -7.94 -4.58
CA SER A 184 13.62 -8.13 -6.02
C SER A 184 14.35 -9.33 -6.61
N LEU A 185 15.47 -9.73 -6.01
CA LEU A 185 16.29 -10.85 -6.50
C LEU A 185 16.29 -12.00 -5.49
N LYS A 186 15.57 -13.07 -5.83
CA LYS A 186 15.39 -14.22 -4.93
C LYS A 186 16.56 -15.17 -4.87
N SER A 187 17.44 -15.17 -5.87
CA SER A 187 18.61 -16.06 -5.91
C SER A 187 19.54 -15.90 -4.70
N GLN A 188 19.58 -14.72 -4.08
CA GLN A 188 20.45 -14.45 -2.91
C GLN A 188 19.80 -14.81 -1.57
N VAL A 189 18.47 -14.85 -1.50
CA VAL A 189 17.73 -15.00 -0.23
C VAL A 189 17.07 -16.38 -0.13
N ALA A 190 16.63 -16.96 -1.25
CA ALA A 190 15.94 -18.24 -1.27
C ALA A 190 16.73 -19.40 -0.63
N PRO A 191 18.05 -19.56 -0.84
CA PRO A 191 18.81 -20.62 -0.17
C PRO A 191 18.81 -20.45 1.36
N LEU A 192 18.92 -19.20 1.85
CA LEU A 192 18.95 -18.89 3.28
C LEU A 192 17.59 -19.15 3.93
N LEU A 193 16.50 -18.78 3.25
CA LEU A 193 15.14 -19.02 3.73
C LEU A 193 14.82 -20.51 3.76
N ARG A 194 15.24 -21.28 2.74
CA ARG A 194 15.05 -22.73 2.75
C ARG A 194 15.77 -23.40 3.91
N GLN A 195 17.01 -22.96 4.20
CA GLN A 195 17.73 -23.47 5.35
C GLN A 195 17.02 -23.10 6.66
N ALA A 196 16.61 -21.84 6.82
CA ALA A 196 15.87 -21.41 8.01
C ALA A 196 14.55 -22.18 8.20
N ALA A 197 13.86 -22.52 7.11
CA ALA A 197 12.66 -23.35 7.16
C ALA A 197 12.96 -24.78 7.65
N LEU A 198 14.05 -25.39 7.19
CA LEU A 198 14.52 -26.70 7.70
C LEU A 198 14.88 -26.65 9.19
N ASP A 199 15.38 -25.50 9.65
CA ASP A 199 15.69 -25.25 11.05
C ASP A 199 14.43 -24.93 11.90
N GLY A 200 13.23 -24.98 11.29
CA GLY A 200 11.93 -24.85 11.96
C GLY A 200 11.36 -23.43 12.01
N HIS A 201 11.98 -22.47 11.34
CA HIS A 201 11.47 -21.10 11.28
C HIS A 201 10.34 -20.95 10.26
N ARG A 202 9.35 -20.11 10.57
CA ARG A 202 8.24 -19.77 9.66
C ARG A 202 8.67 -18.67 8.70
N VAL A 203 9.16 -19.04 7.52
CA VAL A 203 9.76 -18.07 6.58
C VAL A 203 9.18 -18.16 5.16
N THR A 204 9.13 -17.03 4.47
CA THR A 204 8.80 -16.97 3.04
C THR A 204 9.46 -15.78 2.38
N SER A 205 9.28 -15.59 1.07
CA SER A 205 9.82 -14.44 0.35
C SER A 205 8.78 -13.80 -0.55
N LEU A 206 8.59 -12.49 -0.42
CA LEU A 206 7.69 -11.72 -1.26
C LEU A 206 8.48 -10.84 -2.24
N HIS A 207 7.85 -10.45 -3.35
CA HIS A 207 8.35 -9.37 -4.19
C HIS A 207 7.21 -8.47 -4.63
N PRO A 208 7.09 -7.28 -4.03
CA PRO A 208 6.22 -6.22 -4.55
C PRO A 208 6.71 -5.80 -5.94
N MET A 209 5.95 -6.09 -6.99
CA MET A 209 6.29 -5.68 -8.37
C MET A 209 5.90 -4.22 -8.65
N PHE A 210 6.05 -3.36 -7.65
CA PHE A 210 5.69 -1.95 -7.70
C PHE A 210 6.63 -1.13 -6.83
N ALA A 211 6.80 0.13 -7.22
CA ALA A 211 7.65 1.07 -6.50
C ALA A 211 6.94 1.62 -5.24
N PRO A 212 7.70 2.16 -4.25
CA PRO A 212 7.14 2.73 -3.02
C PRO A 212 6.17 3.90 -3.21
N GLY A 213 6.08 4.46 -4.43
CA GLY A 213 5.09 5.48 -4.79
C GLY A 213 3.69 4.93 -5.06
N ALA A 214 3.52 3.60 -5.08
CA ALA A 214 2.22 2.97 -5.26
C ALA A 214 1.29 3.35 -4.09
N VAL A 215 0.21 4.06 -4.38
CA VAL A 215 -0.77 4.44 -3.35
C VAL A 215 -1.76 3.29 -3.13
N LEU A 216 -2.02 2.47 -4.15
CA LEU A 216 -3.01 1.39 -4.18
C LEU A 216 -2.35 0.06 -4.55
N LEU A 217 -2.88 -1.05 -4.03
CA LEU A 217 -2.51 -2.42 -4.44
C LEU A 217 -3.35 -2.94 -5.62
N HIS A 218 -4.41 -2.25 -6.01
CA HIS A 218 -5.21 -2.64 -7.16
C HIS A 218 -4.37 -2.60 -8.45
N GLY A 219 -4.50 -3.63 -9.29
CA GLY A 219 -3.68 -3.79 -10.50
C GLY A 219 -2.19 -4.02 -10.21
N ARG A 220 -1.77 -4.16 -8.94
CA ARG A 220 -0.38 -4.43 -8.55
C ARG A 220 -0.20 -5.90 -8.21
N ALA A 221 0.91 -6.46 -8.68
CA ALA A 221 1.26 -7.84 -8.39
C ALA A 221 2.25 -7.92 -7.22
N VAL A 222 2.04 -8.89 -6.35
CA VAL A 222 3.02 -9.35 -5.37
C VAL A 222 3.33 -10.79 -5.69
N LEU A 223 4.60 -11.09 -5.97
CA LEU A 223 5.03 -12.48 -6.15
C LEU A 223 5.25 -13.10 -4.77
N VAL A 224 4.60 -14.23 -4.52
CA VAL A 224 4.89 -15.08 -3.37
C VAL A 224 5.84 -16.16 -3.85
N CYS A 225 7.03 -16.21 -3.27
CA CYS A 225 7.99 -17.27 -3.50
C CYS A 225 7.99 -18.18 -2.29
N ASP A 226 7.47 -19.39 -2.50
CA ASP A 226 7.61 -20.48 -1.55
C ASP A 226 9.09 -20.88 -1.44
N ALA A 227 9.76 -20.27 -0.47
CA ALA A 227 11.14 -20.55 -0.11
C ALA A 227 11.22 -21.22 1.27
N GLY A 228 10.12 -21.81 1.76
CA GLY A 228 10.08 -22.33 3.12
C GLY A 228 8.69 -22.55 3.74
N CYS A 229 7.60 -22.57 2.97
CA CYS A 229 6.28 -22.98 3.48
C CYS A 229 5.96 -24.46 3.21
#